data_AF-A0A7J4JPW8-F1
#
_entry.id   AF-A0A7J4JPW8-F1
#
_cell.length_a   1.000
_cell.length_b   1.000
_cell.length_c   1.000
_cell.angle_alpha   90.00
_cell.angle_beta   90.00
_cell.angle_gamma   90.00
#
_symmetry.space_group_name_H-M   'P 1'
#
loop_
_entity.id
_entity.type
_entity.pdbx_description
1 polymer ?
#
loop_
_entity_poly.entity_id
_entity_poly.type
_entity_poly.pdbx_seq_one_letter_code
_entity_poly.pdbx_strand_id
1 'polypeptide(L)'
;MTIIKWLSFLAKKEIINIKKMEVSNLCSLNKGKPLVKQLKILNNLMDVEELEDKFRDLSVNIQIYMYGSAARGEDVEDSDVDLLVVSDYLNSGGRAVSKKRPREVAGDRIISEIGELSKKIRREIKPVFFTSSEWINMEKNDKAFYERVEKDKIEILKLRWI
;
A
#
# COMPACT_ATOMS: atom_id res chain seq x y z
N MET A 1 -6.97 -28.38 -5.84
CA MET A 1 -8.25 -27.72 -6.20
C MET A 1 -8.01 -26.89 -7.46
N THR A 2 -8.87 -26.92 -8.48
CA THR A 2 -8.63 -26.18 -9.75
C THR A 2 -9.23 -24.77 -9.73
N ILE A 3 -8.74 -23.87 -10.60
CA ILE A 3 -9.29 -22.50 -10.74
C ILE A 3 -10.79 -22.52 -11.02
N ILE A 4 -11.25 -23.45 -11.86
CA ILE A 4 -12.68 -23.61 -12.19
C ILE A 4 -13.51 -23.96 -10.94
N LYS A 5 -12.99 -24.83 -10.06
CA LYS A 5 -13.65 -25.17 -8.79
C LYS A 5 -13.72 -23.97 -7.85
N TRP A 6 -12.67 -23.14 -7.82
CA TRP A 6 -12.64 -21.89 -7.07
C TRP A 6 -13.64 -20.86 -7.59
N LEU A 7 -13.69 -20.60 -8.89
CA LEU A 7 -14.67 -19.68 -9.48
C LEU A 7 -16.10 -20.16 -9.19
N SER A 8 -16.35 -21.46 -9.34
CA SER A 8 -17.65 -22.05 -8.99
C SER A 8 -18.00 -21.86 -7.52
N PHE A 9 -17.03 -22.01 -6.62
CA PHE A 9 -17.20 -21.77 -5.18
C PHE A 9 -17.50 -20.30 -4.86
N LEU A 10 -16.73 -19.36 -5.42
CA LEU A 10 -16.93 -17.93 -5.22
C LEU A 10 -18.28 -17.46 -5.78
N ALA A 11 -18.73 -18.01 -6.91
CA ALA A 11 -20.04 -17.74 -7.48
C ALA A 11 -21.17 -18.26 -6.58
N LYS A 12 -21.04 -19.48 -6.04
CA LYS A 12 -21.99 -20.04 -5.06
C LYS A 12 -22.07 -19.22 -3.76
N LYS A 13 -20.99 -18.51 -3.41
CA LYS A 13 -20.94 -17.60 -2.26
C LYS A 13 -21.35 -16.16 -2.61
N GLU A 14 -21.77 -15.92 -3.85
CA GLU A 14 -22.15 -14.60 -4.37
C GLU A 14 -21.05 -13.55 -4.26
N ILE A 15 -19.78 -13.98 -4.21
CA ILE A 15 -18.60 -13.09 -4.19
C ILE A 15 -18.32 -12.58 -5.60
N ILE A 16 -18.56 -13.42 -6.61
CA ILE A 16 -18.46 -13.07 -8.02
C ILE A 16 -19.79 -13.31 -8.72
N ASN A 17 -20.04 -12.54 -9.76
CA ASN A 17 -21.13 -12.72 -10.71
C ASN A 17 -20.56 -13.24 -12.02
N ILE A 18 -21.15 -14.31 -12.57
CA ILE A 18 -20.78 -14.87 -13.86
C ILE A 18 -21.92 -14.64 -14.83
N LYS A 19 -21.73 -13.74 -15.81
CA LYS A 19 -22.67 -13.52 -16.91
C LYS A 19 -22.20 -14.32 -18.12
N LYS A 20 -23.00 -15.29 -18.54
CA LYS A 20 -22.74 -16.05 -19.77
C LYS A 20 -22.97 -15.15 -20.99
N MET A 21 -22.06 -15.21 -21.94
CA MET A 21 -22.16 -14.61 -23.28
C MET A 21 -22.06 -15.74 -24.32
N GLU A 22 -22.30 -15.45 -25.61
CA GLU A 22 -22.26 -16.46 -26.67
C GLU A 22 -20.89 -17.14 -26.81
N VAL A 23 -19.80 -16.39 -26.61
CA VAL A 23 -18.42 -16.86 -26.81
C VAL A 23 -17.57 -16.87 -25.55
N SER A 24 -18.03 -16.21 -24.47
CA SER A 24 -17.24 -16.04 -23.25
C SER A 24 -18.12 -15.89 -22.02
N ASN A 25 -17.52 -15.95 -20.84
CA ASN A 25 -18.18 -15.61 -19.58
C ASN A 25 -17.56 -14.33 -19.03
N LEU A 26 -18.39 -13.33 -18.73
CA LEU A 26 -17.96 -12.13 -18.03
C LEU A 26 -18.04 -12.38 -16.52
N CYS A 27 -16.90 -12.34 -15.84
CA CYS A 27 -16.81 -12.44 -14.39
C CYS A 27 -16.65 -11.04 -13.79
N SER A 28 -17.41 -10.72 -12.75
CA SER A 28 -17.29 -9.45 -12.02
C SER A 28 -17.41 -9.67 -10.52
N LEU A 29 -16.78 -8.81 -9.72
CA LEU A 29 -16.91 -8.84 -8.26
C LEU A 29 -18.28 -8.30 -7.83
N ASN A 30 -18.89 -8.95 -6.84
CA ASN A 30 -20.08 -8.44 -6.17
C ASN A 30 -19.69 -7.40 -5.11
N LYS A 31 -19.52 -6.15 -5.54
CA LYS A 31 -19.01 -5.03 -4.72
C LYS A 31 -19.82 -4.77 -3.43
N GLY A 32 -21.07 -5.24 -3.35
CA GLY A 32 -21.89 -5.12 -2.14
C GLY A 32 -21.53 -6.08 -1.00
N LYS A 33 -20.67 -7.09 -1.24
CA LYS A 33 -20.31 -8.09 -0.24
C LYS A 33 -19.09 -7.63 0.58
N PRO A 34 -19.14 -7.66 1.93
CA PRO A 34 -17.97 -7.36 2.76
C PRO A 34 -16.74 -8.21 2.45
N LEU A 35 -16.95 -9.47 2.06
CA LEU A 35 -15.86 -10.38 1.70
C LEU A 35 -15.13 -9.95 0.41
N VAL A 36 -15.79 -9.25 -0.50
CA VAL A 36 -15.13 -8.65 -1.68
C VAL A 36 -14.18 -7.55 -1.25
N LYS A 37 -14.50 -6.75 -0.21
CA LYS A 37 -13.54 -5.79 0.34
C LYS A 37 -12.27 -6.48 0.84
N GLN A 38 -12.40 -7.61 1.54
CA GLN A 38 -11.25 -8.39 2.01
C GLN A 38 -10.39 -8.93 0.86
N LEU A 39 -11.03 -9.40 -0.22
CA LEU A 39 -10.31 -9.85 -1.42
C LEU A 39 -9.54 -8.70 -2.09
N LYS A 40 -10.14 -7.50 -2.14
CA LYS A 40 -9.48 -6.31 -2.69
C LYS A 40 -8.30 -5.86 -1.83
N ILE A 41 -8.46 -5.89 -0.50
CA ILE A 41 -7.35 -5.61 0.43
C ILE A 41 -6.20 -6.59 0.20
N LEU A 42 -6.48 -7.89 0.08
CA LEU A 42 -5.46 -8.89 -0.25
C LEU A 42 -4.76 -8.57 -1.58
N ASN A 43 -5.52 -8.22 -2.62
CA ASN A 43 -4.96 -7.83 -3.91
C ASN A 43 -4.01 -6.63 -3.78
N ASN A 44 -4.45 -5.60 -3.05
CA ASN A 44 -3.67 -4.39 -2.83
C ASN A 44 -2.41 -4.66 -1.99
N LEU A 45 -2.47 -5.59 -1.04
CA LEU A 45 -1.30 -6.01 -0.27
C LEU A 45 -0.28 -6.74 -1.15
N MET A 46 -0.72 -7.61 -2.05
CA MET A 46 0.17 -8.27 -3.02
C MET A 46 0.88 -7.28 -3.94
N ASP A 47 0.26 -6.13 -4.27
CA ASP A 47 0.89 -5.06 -5.06
C ASP A 47 2.08 -4.42 -4.32
N VAL A 48 2.07 -4.40 -2.97
CA VAL A 48 3.08 -3.70 -2.16
C VAL A 48 3.98 -4.62 -1.33
N GLU A 49 3.73 -5.93 -1.36
CA GLU A 49 4.47 -6.95 -0.59
C GLU A 49 5.98 -6.92 -0.86
N GLU A 50 6.38 -6.68 -2.11
CA GLU A 50 7.80 -6.61 -2.51
C GLU A 50 8.59 -5.49 -1.80
N LEU A 51 7.92 -4.46 -1.26
CA LEU A 51 8.59 -3.45 -0.44
C LEU A 51 9.19 -4.05 0.82
N GLU A 52 8.53 -5.05 1.42
CA GLU A 52 9.04 -5.73 2.61
C GLU A 52 10.41 -6.35 2.32
N ASP A 53 10.51 -7.12 1.24
CA ASP A 53 11.74 -7.78 0.82
C ASP A 53 12.84 -6.78 0.44
N LYS A 54 12.50 -5.71 -0.27
CA LYS A 54 13.46 -4.67 -0.71
C LYS A 54 14.10 -3.92 0.45
N PHE A 55 13.36 -3.70 1.53
CA PHE A 55 13.80 -2.88 2.66
C PHE A 55 14.29 -3.69 3.85
N ARG A 56 14.05 -5.01 3.91
CA ARG A 56 14.51 -5.88 4.99
C ARG A 56 16.03 -5.81 5.23
N ASP A 57 16.80 -5.73 4.16
CA ASP A 57 18.28 -5.72 4.21
C ASP A 57 18.87 -4.31 4.36
N LEU A 58 18.05 -3.27 4.22
CA LEU A 58 18.47 -1.92 4.48
C LEU A 58 18.48 -1.74 6.00
N SER A 59 19.66 -1.67 6.61
CA SER A 59 19.86 -1.42 8.04
C SER A 59 19.42 -0.01 8.45
N VAL A 60 18.15 0.30 8.20
CA VAL A 60 17.48 1.57 8.45
C VAL A 60 16.25 1.31 9.30
N ASN A 61 15.91 2.26 10.17
CA ASN A 61 14.62 2.26 10.86
C ASN A 61 13.58 2.78 9.86
N ILE A 62 12.67 1.91 9.44
CA ILE A 62 11.62 2.21 8.46
C ILE A 62 10.31 1.53 8.84
N GLN A 63 9.23 2.27 8.71
CA GLN A 63 7.87 1.77 8.90
C GLN A 63 7.07 2.15 7.66
N ILE A 64 6.42 1.17 7.04
CA ILE A 64 5.60 1.34 5.84
C ILE A 64 4.20 0.84 6.14
N TYR A 65 3.24 1.71 5.87
CA TYR A 65 1.83 1.45 6.07
C TYR A 65 1.06 1.75 4.80
N MET A 66 0.20 0.83 4.36
CA MET A 66 -0.82 1.13 3.36
C MET A 66 -2.05 1.68 4.09
N TYR A 67 -2.64 2.76 3.61
CA TYR A 67 -3.87 3.32 4.18
C TYR A 67 -4.85 3.71 3.07
N GLY A 68 -5.92 4.43 3.43
CA GLY A 68 -6.83 4.98 2.44
C GLY A 68 -7.76 3.93 1.81
N SER A 69 -8.19 4.19 0.57
CA SER A 69 -9.19 3.37 -0.13
C SER A 69 -8.69 1.94 -0.40
N ALA A 70 -7.39 1.79 -0.68
CA ALA A 70 -6.74 0.50 -0.90
C ALA A 70 -6.75 -0.38 0.36
N ALA A 71 -6.44 0.20 1.53
CA ALA A 71 -6.48 -0.50 2.81
C ALA A 71 -7.90 -0.82 3.30
N ARG A 72 -8.91 -0.02 2.89
CA ARG A 72 -10.33 -0.31 3.19
C ARG A 72 -10.98 -1.27 2.18
N GLY A 73 -10.32 -1.60 1.08
CA GLY A 73 -10.88 -2.40 -0.02
C GLY A 73 -12.01 -1.68 -0.77
N GLU A 74 -12.00 -0.35 -0.78
CA GLU A 74 -13.01 0.53 -1.38
C GLU A 74 -12.54 1.18 -2.69
N ASP A 75 -11.29 0.95 -3.06
CA ASP A 75 -10.65 1.41 -4.29
C ASP A 75 -11.41 0.99 -5.58
N VAL A 76 -11.19 1.73 -6.65
CA VAL A 76 -11.65 1.39 -8.00
C VAL A 76 -10.45 1.12 -8.89
N GLU A 77 -10.68 0.66 -10.13
CA GLU A 77 -9.63 0.17 -11.03
C GLU A 77 -8.49 1.18 -11.25
N ASP A 78 -8.81 2.47 -11.34
CA ASP A 78 -7.84 3.55 -11.54
C ASP A 78 -7.43 4.27 -10.23
N SER A 79 -7.70 3.67 -9.07
CA SER A 79 -7.27 4.25 -7.79
C SER A 79 -5.77 4.11 -7.58
N ASP A 80 -5.18 5.14 -7.00
CA ASP A 80 -3.84 5.12 -6.44
C ASP A 80 -3.75 4.17 -5.22
N VAL A 81 -2.52 3.94 -4.77
CA VAL A 81 -2.21 3.31 -3.48
C VAL A 81 -1.57 4.34 -2.57
N ASP A 82 -2.28 4.72 -1.50
CA ASP A 82 -1.75 5.60 -0.47
C ASP A 82 -0.80 4.84 0.45
N LEU A 83 0.46 5.29 0.54
CA LEU A 83 1.45 4.77 1.48
C LEU A 83 1.90 5.84 2.47
N LEU A 84 2.00 5.48 3.74
CA LEU A 84 2.71 6.24 4.76
C LEU A 84 4.06 5.56 4.95
N VAL A 85 5.14 6.35 4.81
CA VAL A 85 6.51 5.88 5.04
C VAL A 85 7.13 6.73 6.15
N VAL A 86 7.48 6.09 7.26
CA VAL A 86 8.10 6.73 8.41
C VAL A 86 9.54 6.25 8.56
N SER A 87 10.51 7.15 8.43
CA SER A 87 11.93 6.83 8.59
C SER A 87 12.75 8.08 8.91
N ASP A 88 13.69 7.97 9.85
CA ASP A 88 14.62 9.07 10.19
C ASP A 88 15.74 9.26 9.15
N TYR A 89 15.73 8.45 8.08
CA TYR A 89 16.60 8.59 6.91
C TYR A 89 15.93 9.39 5.79
N LEU A 90 14.65 9.77 5.96
CA LEU A 90 13.96 10.70 5.08
C LEU A 90 14.32 12.12 5.52
N ASN A 91 14.70 12.97 4.56
CA ASN A 91 14.92 14.39 4.86
C ASN A 91 13.57 15.04 5.16
N SER A 92 13.46 15.69 6.33
CA SER A 92 12.34 16.53 6.71
C SER A 92 12.01 17.55 5.61
N GLY A 93 10.88 17.36 4.92
CA GLY A 93 10.28 18.38 4.05
C GLY A 93 10.93 18.62 2.68
N GLY A 94 11.36 17.58 1.96
CA GLY A 94 11.57 17.64 0.51
C GLY A 94 12.61 18.67 0.02
N ARG A 95 13.44 19.22 0.90
CA ARG A 95 14.47 20.20 0.54
C ARG A 95 15.78 19.51 0.24
N ALA A 96 16.21 19.63 -1.01
CA ALA A 96 17.54 19.21 -1.47
C ALA A 96 18.63 19.94 -0.65
N VAL A 97 19.50 19.19 0.01
CA VAL A 97 20.68 19.71 0.71
C VAL A 97 21.90 19.46 -0.18
N SER A 98 22.74 20.48 -0.36
CA SER A 98 23.82 20.53 -1.34
C SER A 98 25.06 19.65 -1.04
N LYS A 99 25.01 18.75 -0.06
CA LYS A 99 26.09 17.78 0.24
C LYS A 99 25.51 16.47 0.77
N LYS A 100 25.50 15.43 -0.09
CA LYS A 100 24.96 14.10 0.22
C LYS A 100 25.66 13.44 1.42
N ARG A 101 25.01 13.48 2.59
CA ARG A 101 25.40 12.65 3.75
C ARG A 101 24.97 11.19 3.50
N PRO A 102 25.55 10.18 4.17
CA PRO A 102 25.12 8.78 4.05
C PRO A 102 23.61 8.55 4.31
N ARG A 103 22.98 9.41 5.13
CA ARG A 103 21.53 9.39 5.36
C ARG A 103 20.71 9.75 4.13
N GLU A 104 21.20 10.67 3.30
CA GLU A 104 20.50 11.12 2.09
C GLU A 104 20.48 10.02 1.01
N VAL A 105 21.52 9.18 0.96
CA VAL A 105 21.59 8.03 0.04
C VAL A 105 20.54 6.97 0.38
N ALA A 106 20.29 6.73 1.67
CA ALA A 106 19.25 5.81 2.11
C ALA A 106 17.84 6.33 1.80
N GLY A 107 17.59 7.63 2.03
CA GLY A 107 16.34 8.29 1.65
C GLY A 107 16.07 8.22 0.14
N ASP A 108 17.08 8.55 -0.68
CA ASP A 108 17.00 8.45 -2.14
C ASP A 108 16.65 7.03 -2.60
N ARG A 109 17.24 6.00 -1.95
CA ARG A 109 16.94 4.60 -2.25
C ARG A 109 15.50 4.23 -1.90
N ILE A 110 14.99 4.66 -0.75
CA ILE A 110 13.58 4.43 -0.37
C ILE A 110 12.63 5.00 -1.43
N ILE A 111 12.85 6.25 -1.84
CA ILE A 111 12.04 6.92 -2.86
C ILE A 111 12.13 6.19 -4.21
N SER A 112 13.34 5.82 -4.62
CA SER A 112 13.57 5.10 -5.88
C SER A 112 12.88 3.74 -5.92
N GLU A 113 12.98 2.95 -4.86
CA GLU A 113 12.40 1.60 -4.81
C GLU A 113 10.87 1.62 -4.87
N ILE A 114 10.25 2.59 -4.21
CA ILE A 114 8.79 2.82 -4.29
C ILE A 114 8.39 3.27 -5.69
N GLY A 115 9.17 4.18 -6.30
CA GLY A 115 8.92 4.63 -7.68
C GLY A 115 9.03 3.51 -8.71
N GLU A 116 10.03 2.63 -8.58
CA GLU A 116 10.17 1.45 -9.44
C GLU A 116 9.04 0.44 -9.23
N LEU A 117 8.59 0.25 -7.99
CA LEU A 117 7.43 -0.60 -7.72
C LEU A 117 6.17 -0.04 -8.40
N SER A 118 5.90 1.25 -8.28
CA SER A 118 4.74 1.90 -8.92
C SER A 118 4.71 1.65 -10.43
N LYS A 119 5.87 1.72 -11.10
CA LYS A 119 6.00 1.37 -12.53
C LYS A 119 5.72 -0.12 -12.77
N LYS A 120 6.27 -0.99 -11.93
CA LYS A 120 6.15 -2.45 -12.05
C LYS A 120 4.69 -2.90 -11.96
N ILE A 121 3.94 -2.39 -10.98
CA ILE A 121 2.53 -2.73 -10.79
C ILE A 121 1.58 -1.95 -11.72
N ARG A 122 2.13 -1.01 -12.51
CA ARG A 122 1.37 -0.14 -13.44
C ARG A 122 0.23 0.62 -12.75
N ARG A 123 0.46 1.01 -11.49
CA ARG A 123 -0.50 1.71 -10.64
C ARG A 123 0.25 2.78 -9.86
N GLU A 124 -0.33 3.98 -9.78
CA GLU A 124 0.28 5.08 -9.03
C GLU A 124 0.35 4.71 -7.54
N ILE A 125 1.55 4.82 -6.97
CA ILE A 125 1.74 4.77 -5.52
C ILE A 125 1.99 6.20 -5.06
N LYS A 126 1.19 6.68 -4.10
CA LYS A 126 1.31 8.00 -3.49
C LYS A 126 1.90 7.87 -2.08
N PRO A 127 3.24 7.89 -1.95
CA PRO A 127 3.87 7.87 -0.65
C PRO A 127 3.82 9.26 0.01
N VAL A 128 3.50 9.27 1.29
CA VAL A 128 3.71 10.41 2.18
C VAL A 128 4.82 10.06 3.15
N PHE A 129 5.86 10.90 3.17
CA PHE A 129 7.10 10.67 3.89
C PHE A 129 7.13 11.49 5.18
N PHE A 130 7.46 10.84 6.29
CA PHE A 130 7.71 11.50 7.57
C PHE A 130 8.93 10.91 8.27
N THR A 131 9.62 11.73 9.04
CA THR A 131 10.48 11.24 10.13
C THR A 131 9.63 10.76 11.31
N SER A 132 10.21 9.99 12.23
CA SER A 132 9.49 9.54 13.43
C SER A 132 8.95 10.72 14.25
N SER A 133 9.72 11.80 14.32
CA SER A 133 9.33 13.02 15.05
C SER A 133 8.20 13.79 14.35
N GLU A 134 8.24 13.89 13.02
CA GLU A 134 7.16 14.54 12.27
C GLU A 134 5.85 13.75 12.36
N TRP A 135 5.92 12.42 12.31
CA TRP A 135 4.74 11.57 12.46
C TRP A 135 4.08 11.73 13.84
N ILE A 136 4.88 11.70 14.92
CA ILE A 136 4.37 11.93 16.28
C ILE A 136 3.71 13.31 16.41
N ASN A 137 4.27 14.33 15.76
CA ASN A 137 3.70 15.67 15.79
C ASN A 137 2.45 15.82 14.90
N MET A 138 2.17 14.87 14.00
CA MET A 138 1.03 14.93 13.10
C MET A 138 -0.31 14.90 13.83
N GLU A 139 -0.38 14.20 14.97
CA GLU A 139 -1.57 14.19 15.83
C GLU A 139 -2.00 15.61 16.24
N LYS A 140 -1.04 16.52 16.42
CA LYS A 140 -1.28 17.92 16.79
C LYS A 140 -1.44 18.82 15.57
N ASN A 141 -0.63 18.61 14.54
CA ASN A 141 -0.56 19.50 13.37
C ASN A 141 -1.73 19.28 12.40
N ASP A 142 -2.12 18.03 12.16
CA ASP A 142 -3.26 17.64 11.35
C ASP A 142 -3.91 16.38 11.93
N LYS A 143 -4.69 16.60 12.98
CA LYS A 143 -5.41 15.54 13.68
C LYS A 143 -6.31 14.73 12.74
N ALA A 144 -6.97 15.38 11.79
CA ALA A 144 -7.91 14.72 10.88
C ALA A 144 -7.20 13.79 9.88
N PHE A 145 -6.00 14.15 9.44
CA PHE A 145 -5.16 13.25 8.65
C PHE A 145 -4.62 12.11 9.51
N TYR A 146 -4.04 12.42 10.67
CA TYR A 146 -3.46 11.42 11.59
C TYR A 146 -4.49 10.34 11.98
N GLU A 147 -5.67 10.74 12.46
CA GLU A 147 -6.72 9.80 12.88
C GLU A 147 -7.20 8.91 11.74
N ARG A 148 -7.29 9.44 10.53
CA ARG A 148 -7.70 8.69 9.34
C ARG A 148 -6.69 7.61 8.97
N VAL A 149 -5.40 7.96 8.98
CA VAL A 149 -4.32 7.00 8.70
C VAL A 149 -4.28 5.94 9.80
N GLU A 150 -4.28 6.33 11.06
CA GLU A 150 -4.24 5.39 12.20
C GLU A 150 -5.43 4.43 12.21
N LYS A 151 -6.62 4.89 11.79
CA LYS A 151 -7.82 4.05 11.71
C LYS A 151 -7.73 2.98 10.62
N ASP A 152 -7.19 3.33 9.46
CA ASP A 152 -7.28 2.51 8.26
C ASP A 152 -5.98 1.76 7.93
N LYS A 153 -4.86 2.10 8.58
CA LYS A 153 -3.55 1.58 8.19
C LYS A 153 -3.45 0.06 8.31
N ILE A 154 -2.80 -0.54 7.33
CA ILE A 154 -2.30 -1.91 7.36
C ILE A 154 -0.78 -1.85 7.34
N GLU A 155 -0.15 -2.49 8.31
CA GLU A 155 1.30 -2.58 8.41
C GLU A 155 1.85 -3.49 7.31
N ILE A 156 2.76 -2.95 6.48
CA ILE A 156 3.48 -3.70 5.46
C ILE A 156 4.85 -4.09 5.98
N LEU A 157 5.56 -3.13 6.59
CA LEU A 157 6.90 -3.34 7.12
C LEU A 157 7.10 -2.48 8.36
N LYS A 158 7.74 -3.05 9.39
CA LYS A 158 8.18 -2.31 10.56
C LYS A 158 9.52 -2.83 11.07
N LEU A 159 10.60 -2.14 10.70
CA LEU A 159 11.95 -2.45 11.15
C LEU A 159 12.38 -1.41 12.17
N ARG A 160 12.66 -1.85 13.40
CA ARG A 160 13.22 -1.02 14.47
C ARG A 160 14.55 -1.61 14.91
N TRP A 161 15.58 -0.77 14.95
CA TRP A 161 16.84 -1.12 15.60
C TRP A 161 16.73 -0.72 17.08
N ILE A 162 16.91 -1.67 17.99
CA ILE A 162 16.96 -1.49 19.45
C ILE A 162 18.40 -1.16 19.85
#